data_AF-A0A3A4ZIT8-F1
#
_entry.id   AF-A0A3A4ZIT8-F1
#
_cell.length_a   1.000
_cell.length_b   1.000
_cell.length_c   1.000
_cell.angle_alpha   90.00
_cell.angle_beta   90.00
_cell.angle_gamma   90.00
#
_symmetry.space_group_name_H-M   'P 1'
#
loop_
_entity.id
_entity.type
_entity.pdbx_description
1 polymer ?
#
loop_
_entity_poly.entity_id
_entity_poly.type
_entity_poly.pdbx_seq_one_letter_code
_entity_poly.pdbx_strand_id
1 'polypeptide(L)'
;MTIRAARENFDRRIVVVFQPHRYTRTRDLHEKFGPAFRDADELFVTDVYAAGERPIEGVTGELVYRAVVREGKPRVSYVPDWRDLVKTVRRSVRPGDLVITLGAGSIYKLGEELLGGKGAVKKG
;
A
#
# COMPACT_ATOMS: atom_id res chain seq x y z
N MET A 1 -12.84 -1.68 -4.81
CA MET A 1 -13.98 -1.31 -3.95
C MET A 1 -13.57 -0.35 -2.83
N THR A 2 -12.44 -0.53 -2.15
CA THR A 2 -12.04 0.34 -1.02
C THR A 2 -11.65 1.78 -1.41
N ILE A 3 -10.83 1.97 -2.44
CA ILE A 3 -10.28 3.30 -2.79
C ILE A 3 -11.33 4.16 -3.51
N ARG A 4 -12.09 3.56 -4.43
CA ARG A 4 -13.20 4.23 -5.11
C ARG A 4 -14.23 4.82 -4.14
N ALA A 5 -14.65 4.02 -3.15
CA ALA A 5 -15.60 4.50 -2.14
C ALA A 5 -15.02 5.68 -1.34
N ALA A 6 -13.73 5.63 -0.98
CA ALA A 6 -13.07 6.75 -0.33
C ALA A 6 -13.03 8.01 -1.22
N ARG A 7 -12.77 7.84 -2.52
CA ARG A 7 -12.78 8.94 -3.50
C ARG A 7 -14.15 9.60 -3.64
N GLU A 8 -15.22 8.80 -3.63
CA GLU A 8 -16.60 9.29 -3.79
C GLU A 8 -17.13 10.00 -2.53
N ASN A 9 -16.59 9.70 -1.34
CA ASN A 9 -17.12 10.22 -0.07
C ASN A 9 -16.23 11.27 0.61
N PHE A 10 -14.95 11.39 0.20
CA PHE A 10 -14.01 12.31 0.80
C PHE A 10 -13.32 13.16 -0.26
N ASP A 11 -13.49 14.48 -0.17
CA ASP A 11 -12.72 15.44 -0.95
C ASP A 11 -11.35 15.68 -0.31
N ARG A 12 -10.52 14.63 -0.31
CA ARG A 12 -9.20 14.59 0.32
C ARG A 12 -8.19 13.91 -0.58
N ARG A 13 -6.91 14.24 -0.41
CA ARG A 13 -5.82 13.47 -1.01
C ARG A 13 -5.79 12.06 -0.41
N ILE A 14 -5.85 11.02 -1.23
CA ILE A 14 -5.81 9.62 -0.82
C ILE A 14 -4.39 9.09 -0.99
N VAL A 15 -3.77 8.76 0.14
CA VAL A 15 -2.45 8.13 0.21
C VAL A 15 -2.64 6.67 0.58
N VAL A 16 -2.25 5.76 -0.31
CA VAL A 16 -2.36 4.32 -0.10
C VAL A 16 -1.01 3.73 0.23
N VAL A 17 -0.95 2.84 1.21
CA VAL A 17 0.21 2.00 1.48
C VAL A 17 -0.19 0.55 1.35
N PHE A 18 0.41 -0.15 0.38
CA PHE A 18 0.05 -1.49 0.01
C PHE A 18 1.18 -2.48 0.28
N GLN A 19 0.87 -3.52 1.06
CA GLN A 19 1.73 -4.68 1.27
C GLN A 19 1.12 -5.90 0.55
N PRO A 20 1.74 -6.38 -0.56
CA PRO A 20 1.30 -7.60 -1.23
C PRO A 20 1.36 -8.80 -0.28
N HIS A 21 0.36 -9.67 -0.34
CA HIS A 21 0.29 -10.88 0.50
C HIS A 21 0.46 -12.12 -0.35
N ARG A 22 1.45 -12.96 0.00
CA ARG A 22 1.89 -14.18 -0.70
C ARG A 22 2.55 -13.93 -2.05
N TYR A 23 3.59 -14.71 -2.33
CA TYR A 23 4.29 -14.69 -3.61
C TYR A 23 3.40 -15.23 -4.72
N THR A 24 2.72 -16.35 -4.49
CA THR A 24 1.82 -16.96 -5.50
C THR A 24 0.75 -15.98 -5.98
N ARG A 25 0.08 -15.29 -5.05
CA ARG A 25 -0.95 -14.30 -5.37
C ARG A 25 -0.38 -13.09 -6.10
N THR A 26 0.82 -12.65 -5.72
CA THR A 26 1.49 -11.53 -6.39
C THR A 26 1.82 -11.91 -7.83
N ARG A 27 2.43 -13.07 -8.06
CA ARG A 27 2.69 -13.62 -9.41
C ARG A 27 1.41 -13.62 -10.25
N ASP A 28 0.33 -14.19 -9.72
CA ASP A 28 -0.89 -14.47 -10.50
C ASP A 28 -1.74 -13.21 -10.77
N LEU A 29 -1.65 -12.19 -9.90
CA LEU A 29 -2.58 -11.05 -9.94
C LEU A 29 -1.90 -9.68 -10.11
N HIS A 30 -0.58 -9.60 -10.23
CA HIS A 30 0.13 -8.31 -10.20
C HIS A 30 -0.42 -7.29 -11.21
N GLU A 31 -0.78 -7.72 -12.42
CA GLU A 31 -1.30 -6.85 -13.46
C GLU A 31 -2.67 -6.23 -13.11
N LYS A 32 -3.46 -6.90 -12.27
CA LYS A 32 -4.77 -6.38 -11.84
C LYS A 32 -4.65 -5.23 -10.85
N PHE A 33 -3.48 -5.01 -10.25
CA PHE A 33 -3.29 -3.94 -9.29
C PHE A 33 -3.23 -2.54 -9.92
N GLY A 34 -2.78 -2.41 -11.18
CA GLY A 34 -2.74 -1.12 -11.87
C GLY A 34 -4.11 -0.42 -11.83
N PRO A 35 -5.14 -1.01 -12.45
CA PRO A 35 -6.50 -0.45 -12.42
C PRO A 35 -7.09 -0.36 -11.01
N ALA A 36 -6.68 -1.23 -10.08
CA ALA A 36 -7.23 -1.24 -8.71
C ALA A 36 -6.81 -0.01 -7.89
N PHE A 37 -5.68 0.62 -8.21
CA PHE A 37 -5.13 1.78 -7.50
C PHE A 37 -5.39 3.12 -8.20
N ARG A 38 -6.17 3.14 -9.29
CA ARG A 38 -6.40 4.33 -10.13
C ARG A 38 -6.98 5.55 -9.43
N ASP A 39 -7.69 5.36 -8.32
CA ASP A 39 -8.39 6.42 -7.57
C ASP A 39 -7.55 6.99 -6.41
N ALA A 40 -6.32 6.48 -6.22
CA ALA A 40 -5.36 7.01 -5.27
C ALA A 40 -4.55 8.16 -5.89
N ASP A 41 -4.13 9.12 -5.06
CA ASP A 41 -3.23 10.19 -5.50
C ASP A 41 -1.76 9.78 -5.35
N GLU A 42 -1.46 9.03 -4.27
CA GLU A 42 -0.13 8.49 -4.01
C GLU A 42 -0.22 7.05 -3.50
N LEU A 43 0.70 6.21 -3.95
CA LEU A 43 0.80 4.80 -3.58
C LEU A 43 2.24 4.45 -3.16
N PHE A 44 2.37 3.84 -1.99
CA PHE A 44 3.60 3.18 -1.55
C PHE A 44 3.40 1.67 -1.58
N VAL A 45 4.30 0.96 -2.26
CA VAL A 45 4.27 -0.51 -2.37
C VAL A 45 5.44 -1.08 -1.59
N THR A 46 5.19 -2.00 -0.66
CA THR A 46 6.23 -2.73 0.07
C THR A 46 6.65 -3.99 -0.67
N ASP A 47 7.63 -4.71 -0.16
CA ASP A 47 7.87 -6.08 -0.62
C ASP A 47 6.78 -7.05 -0.12
N VAL A 48 6.77 -8.25 -0.71
CA VAL A 48 5.75 -9.28 -0.46
C VAL A 48 5.85 -9.81 0.97
N TYR A 49 4.74 -9.76 1.70
CA TYR A 49 4.59 -10.51 2.92
C TYR A 49 4.36 -12.00 2.59
N ALA A 50 5.36 -12.83 2.88
CA ALA A 50 5.44 -14.23 2.46
C ALA A 50 4.26 -15.10 2.93
N ALA A 51 3.74 -14.84 4.13
CA ALA A 51 2.68 -15.65 4.76
C ALA A 51 2.95 -17.17 4.73
N GLY A 52 4.20 -17.57 5.01
CA GLY A 52 4.63 -18.97 5.02
C GLY A 52 5.07 -19.54 3.67
N GLU A 53 4.99 -18.77 2.58
CA GLU A 53 5.52 -19.21 1.29
C GLU A 53 7.03 -19.02 1.19
N ARG A 54 7.67 -19.94 0.47
CA ARG A 54 9.05 -19.73 0.01
C ARG A 54 9.07 -18.61 -1.03
N PRO A 55 10.07 -17.73 -1.03
CA PRO A 55 10.27 -16.77 -2.10
C PRO A 55 10.24 -17.43 -3.47
N ILE A 56 9.60 -16.78 -4.43
CA ILE A 56 9.58 -17.20 -5.83
C ILE A 56 10.48 -16.22 -6.59
N GLU A 57 11.44 -16.75 -7.35
CA GLU A 57 12.36 -15.93 -8.13
C GLU A 57 11.60 -14.97 -9.06
N GLY A 58 12.01 -13.71 -9.06
CA GLY A 58 11.37 -12.64 -9.84
C GLY A 58 10.02 -12.15 -9.31
N VAL A 59 9.49 -12.71 -8.23
CA VAL A 59 8.20 -12.30 -7.65
C VAL A 59 8.43 -11.45 -6.41
N THR A 60 8.46 -10.15 -6.62
CA THR A 60 8.60 -9.14 -5.55
C THR A 60 7.46 -8.13 -5.62
N GLY A 61 7.39 -7.24 -4.63
CA GLY A 61 6.48 -6.09 -4.68
C GLY A 61 6.74 -5.17 -5.88
N GLU A 62 7.91 -5.26 -6.51
CA GLU A 62 8.25 -4.52 -7.72
C GLU A 62 7.33 -4.87 -8.90
N LEU A 63 6.80 -6.10 -8.98
CA LEU A 63 5.82 -6.48 -10.01
C LEU A 63 4.56 -5.62 -9.93
N VAL A 64 4.10 -5.36 -8.71
CA VAL A 64 2.94 -4.49 -8.45
C VAL A 64 3.28 -3.05 -8.80
N TYR A 65 4.45 -2.56 -8.36
CA TYR A 65 4.94 -1.23 -8.70
C TYR A 65 4.94 -1.01 -10.22
N ARG A 66 5.54 -1.93 -11.00
CA ARG A 66 5.60 -1.84 -12.46
C ARG A 66 4.22 -1.87 -13.10
N ALA A 67 3.30 -2.69 -12.59
CA ALA A 67 1.91 -2.70 -13.07
C ALA A 67 1.21 -1.35 -12.86
N VAL A 68 1.44 -0.69 -11.73
CA VAL A 68 0.88 0.63 -11.43
C VAL A 68 1.54 1.74 -12.25
N VAL A 69 2.86 1.67 -12.46
CA VAL A 69 3.58 2.60 -13.36
C VAL A 69 2.98 2.53 -14.78
N ARG A 70 2.70 1.33 -15.30
CA ARG A 70 2.05 1.15 -16.61
C ARG A 70 0.64 1.76 -16.69
N GLU A 71 -0.12 1.73 -15.59
CA GLU A 71 -1.44 2.39 -15.52
C GLU A 71 -1.33 3.93 -15.55
N GLY A 72 -0.24 4.49 -15.01
CA GLY A 72 0.10 5.91 -15.14
C GLY A 72 -0.74 6.87 -14.29
N LYS A 73 -1.44 6.39 -13.26
CA LYS A 73 -2.39 7.19 -12.47
C LYS A 73 -1.86 7.67 -11.13
N PRO A 74 -1.76 6.84 -10.07
CA PRO A 74 -1.20 7.35 -8.83
C PRO A 74 0.31 7.58 -8.99
N ARG A 75 0.83 8.59 -8.30
CA ARG A 75 2.27 8.65 -8.04
C ARG A 75 2.64 7.43 -7.22
N VAL A 76 3.51 6.55 -7.73
CA VAL A 76 3.85 5.30 -7.06
C VAL A 76 5.34 5.24 -6.67
N SER A 77 5.63 4.69 -5.50
CA SER A 77 6.98 4.39 -5.03
C SER A 77 7.06 2.95 -4.51
N TYR A 78 8.10 2.21 -4.91
CA TYR A 78 8.43 0.91 -4.31
C TYR A 78 9.42 1.12 -3.16
N VAL A 79 9.02 0.72 -1.96
CA VAL A 79 9.80 0.88 -0.72
C VAL A 79 9.80 -0.46 0.03
N PRO A 80 10.75 -1.37 -0.28
CA PRO A 80 10.71 -2.74 0.23
C PRO A 80 10.97 -2.84 1.74
N ASP A 81 11.83 -1.97 2.28
CA ASP A 81 12.20 -1.98 3.70
C ASP A 81 11.17 -1.23 4.57
N TRP A 82 10.83 -1.82 5.71
CA TRP A 82 9.83 -1.26 6.64
C TRP A 82 10.26 0.08 7.25
N ARG A 83 11.53 0.21 7.67
CA ARG A 83 12.00 1.44 8.33
C ARG A 83 12.00 2.59 7.35
N ASP A 84 12.40 2.34 6.11
CA ASP A 84 12.39 3.35 5.07
C ASP A 84 10.98 3.66 4.57
N LEU A 85 10.08 2.67 4.55
CA LEU A 85 8.65 2.90 4.31
C LEU A 85 8.07 3.89 5.32
N VAL A 86 8.24 3.65 6.61
CA VAL A 86 7.71 4.51 7.68
C VAL A 86 8.22 5.94 7.53
N LYS A 87 9.53 6.11 7.32
CA LYS A 87 10.13 7.44 7.09
C LYS A 87 9.57 8.12 5.85
N THR A 88 9.42 7.39 4.75
CA THR A 88 8.98 7.92 3.45
C THR A 88 7.52 8.36 3.53
N VAL A 89 6.64 7.51 4.06
CA VAL A 89 5.22 7.83 4.25
C VAL A 89 5.07 9.03 5.19
N ARG A 90 5.79 9.07 6.31
CA ARG A 90 5.75 10.19 7.27
C ARG A 90 6.18 11.52 6.66
N ARG A 91 7.13 11.52 5.72
CA ARG A 91 7.56 12.73 4.99
C ARG A 91 6.57 13.15 3.91
N SER A 92 5.76 12.23 3.39
CA SER A 92 4.83 12.51 2.29
C SER A 92 3.43 12.92 2.76
N VAL A 93 2.97 12.37 3.88
CA VAL A 93 1.63 12.64 4.44
C VAL A 93 1.56 14.06 4.99
N ARG A 94 0.42 14.72 4.75
CA ARG A 94 0.13 16.10 5.15
C ARG A 94 -1.18 16.19 5.93
N PRO A 95 -1.41 17.25 6.73
CA PRO A 95 -2.72 17.49 7.33
C PRO A 95 -3.83 17.50 6.27
N GLY A 96 -4.90 16.76 6.51
CA GLY A 96 -6.02 16.61 5.56
C GLY A 96 -5.94 15.39 4.64
N ASP A 97 -4.81 14.68 4.59
CA ASP A 97 -4.70 13.44 3.81
C ASP A 97 -5.56 12.32 4.43
N LEU A 98 -6.16 11.49 3.56
CA LEU A 98 -6.75 10.21 3.92
C LEU A 98 -5.74 9.09 3.65
N VAL A 99 -5.16 8.54 4.71
CA VAL A 99 -4.18 7.45 4.61
C VAL A 99 -4.90 6.10 4.73
N ILE A 100 -4.72 5.23 3.74
CA ILE A 100 -5.32 3.90 3.69
C ILE A 100 -4.21 2.85 3.64
N THR A 101 -4.14 1.97 4.64
CA THR A 101 -3.26 0.80 4.62
C THR A 101 -4.03 -0.40 4.06
N LEU A 102 -3.45 -1.07 3.06
CA LEU A 102 -4.04 -2.24 2.40
C LEU A 102 -3.03 -3.39 2.38
N GLY A 103 -3.51 -4.60 2.61
CA GLY A 103 -2.66 -5.79 2.66
C GLY A 103 -2.97 -6.63 3.88
N ALA A 104 -2.05 -7.53 4.19
CA ALA A 104 -2.12 -8.41 5.34
C ALA A 104 -0.73 -8.57 5.97
N GLY A 105 -0.67 -9.10 7.19
CA GLY A 105 0.55 -9.15 7.97
C GLY A 105 0.70 -7.91 8.85
N SER A 106 1.82 -7.21 8.76
CA SER A 106 2.20 -6.14 9.69
C SER A 106 1.81 -4.73 9.23
N ILE A 107 1.19 -4.57 8.06
CA ILE A 107 0.91 -3.24 7.49
C ILE A 107 0.03 -2.34 8.38
N TYR A 108 -0.80 -2.92 9.26
CA TYR A 108 -1.59 -2.16 10.24
C TYR A 108 -0.70 -1.39 11.24
N LYS A 109 0.50 -1.90 11.56
CA LYS A 109 1.45 -1.26 12.48
C LYS A 109 1.93 0.10 11.96
N LEU A 110 1.89 0.31 10.64
CA LEU A 110 2.23 1.61 10.06
C LEU A 110 1.30 2.71 10.58
N GLY A 111 0.00 2.41 10.71
CA GLY A 111 -0.95 3.36 11.29
C GLY A 111 -0.61 3.71 12.74
N GLU A 112 -0.23 2.71 13.53
CA GLU A 112 0.20 2.91 14.92
C GLU A 112 1.47 3.75 15.01
N GLU A 113 2.46 3.50 14.16
CA GLU A 113 3.73 4.24 14.12
C GLU A 113 3.55 5.68 13.65
N LEU A 114 2.70 5.92 12.64
CA LEU A 114 2.39 7.26 12.14
C LEU A 114 1.66 8.12 13.19
N LEU A 115 0.81 7.50 14.01
CA LEU A 115 0.06 8.17 15.08
C LEU A 115 0.86 8.32 16.39
N GLY A 116 2.14 7.95 16.41
CA GLY A 116 3.00 8.10 17.60
C GLY A 116 2.77 7.03 18.68
N GLY A 117 2.24 5.85 18.31
CA GLY A 117 2.13 4.71 19.19
C GLY A 117 1.08 4.86 20.30
N LYS A 118 -0.18 5.10 19.92
CA LYS A 118 -1.42 4.84 20.69
C LYS A 118 -2.64 5.23 19.85
N GLY A 119 -2.88 4.47 18.79
CA GLY A 119 -4.01 4.67 17.87
C GLY A 119 -4.78 3.37 17.65
N ALA A 120 -5.21 2.72 18.73
CA ALA A 120 -6.09 1.56 18.64
C ALA A 120 -7.47 2.01 18.16
N VAL A 121 -7.75 1.89 16.86
CA VAL A 121 -9.12 1.82 16.37
C VAL A 121 -9.66 0.46 16.81
N LYS A 122 -10.39 0.45 17.93
CA LYS A 122 -11.22 -0.70 18.32
C LYS A 122 -12.19 -0.98 17.18
N LYS A 123 -12.11 -2.16 16.59
CA LYS A 123 -13.24 -2.74 15.87
C LYS A 123 -14.37 -2.92 16.88
N GLY A 124 -15.52 -2.31 16.60
CA GLY A 124 -16.78 -2.66 17.26
C GLY A 124 -17.23 -4.07 16.90
#